data_AF-A0A1Y1V2W0-F1
#
_entry.id   AF-A0A1Y1V2W0-F1
#
_cell.length_a   1.000
_cell.length_b   1.000
_cell.length_c   1.000
_cell.angle_alpha   90.00
_cell.angle_beta   90.00
_cell.angle_gamma   90.00
#
_symmetry.space_group_name_H-M   'P 1'
#
loop_
_entity.id
_entity.type
_entity.pdbx_description
1 polymer ?
#
loop_
_entity_poly.entity_id
_entity_poly.type
_entity_poly.pdbx_seq_one_letter_code
_entity_poly.pdbx_strand_id
1 'polypeptide(L)'
;MATTTKKATVTSTNGRCGAEFGSCPEGQCCSQYGYCGVSSDHCTTGCQSSFGQCGSTTNKKTSVKKTTATTKMATTTKKATVTSTNGRCGTEFGSCPEGQCCSQYGYCGVSSDHCTTGCQSSFGQCGAISSSTGLKYYDSCINKKHWALTFDDGPYDYDMDLLDLLKKKGVKATFFINGANVMDIKTTKAKNIIQRMDKDGHIVASHTWSHADIAKISKSELIKEMTQLEDYIYKYIGKKPAFMRPPYGSGDGNVSIAKTLGDLGYSAAILWNVDTLDWDQRGVDYALSQFKKYQGKPILSLNHNYYGGITKNKLLELAEKEIDYMKKQGYISVTMDECLGLEAYK
;
A
#
# COMPACT_ATOMS: atom_id res chain seq x y z
N MET A 1 54.83 28.27 -25.63
CA MET A 1 54.39 27.41 -24.51
C MET A 1 53.09 27.98 -23.98
N ALA A 2 51.97 27.36 -24.31
CA ALA A 2 50.65 27.79 -23.84
C ALA A 2 50.26 26.92 -22.64
N THR A 3 50.27 27.54 -21.46
CA THR A 3 49.98 26.95 -20.16
C THR A 3 48.46 26.76 -20.04
N THR A 4 47.98 25.52 -20.20
CA THR A 4 46.59 25.15 -19.94
C THR A 4 46.38 24.97 -18.44
N THR A 5 45.72 25.95 -17.82
CA THR A 5 45.28 25.92 -16.42
C THR A 5 44.22 24.83 -16.21
N LYS A 6 44.56 23.80 -15.42
CA LYS A 6 43.66 22.71 -15.05
C LYS A 6 42.63 23.23 -14.04
N LYS A 7 41.37 23.38 -14.46
CA LYS A 7 40.25 23.81 -13.61
C LYS A 7 39.99 22.75 -12.53
N ALA A 8 39.97 23.16 -11.26
CA ALA A 8 39.67 22.28 -10.13
C ALA A 8 38.22 21.76 -10.23
N THR A 9 38.07 20.44 -10.23
CA THR A 9 36.80 19.71 -10.33
C THR A 9 36.10 19.69 -8.98
N VAL A 10 35.03 20.47 -8.81
CA VAL A 10 34.14 20.40 -7.65
C VAL A 10 33.45 19.04 -7.64
N THR A 11 33.44 18.34 -6.50
CA THR A 11 32.71 17.06 -6.35
C THR A 11 31.23 17.34 -6.11
N SER A 12 30.37 16.73 -6.92
CA SER A 12 28.92 16.84 -6.82
C SER A 12 28.39 16.22 -5.52
N THR A 13 27.49 16.94 -4.83
CA THR A 13 26.83 16.51 -3.60
C THR A 13 25.34 16.19 -3.79
N ASN A 14 24.78 16.45 -4.97
CA ASN A 14 23.36 16.26 -5.29
C ASN A 14 23.11 15.16 -6.33
N GLY A 15 24.13 14.36 -6.65
CA GLY A 15 24.04 13.27 -7.60
C GLY A 15 24.02 13.68 -9.07
N ARG A 16 24.18 14.97 -9.40
CA ARG A 16 24.31 15.46 -10.78
C ARG A 16 25.76 15.72 -11.17
N CYS A 17 26.13 15.48 -12.41
CA CYS A 17 27.48 15.70 -12.92
C CYS A 17 27.47 16.34 -14.30
N GLY A 18 28.58 16.99 -14.65
CA GLY A 18 28.70 17.74 -15.91
C GLY A 18 29.36 19.10 -15.69
N ALA A 19 29.49 19.89 -16.76
CA ALA A 19 30.19 21.17 -16.74
C ALA A 19 29.64 22.16 -15.70
N GLU A 20 28.34 22.08 -15.39
CA GLU A 20 27.65 22.93 -14.42
C GLU A 20 27.61 22.35 -12.99
N PHE A 21 27.73 21.03 -12.84
CA PHE A 21 27.48 20.34 -11.56
C PHE A 21 28.73 19.69 -10.94
N GLY A 22 29.84 19.65 -11.68
CA GLY A 22 31.08 19.07 -11.20
C GLY A 22 31.20 17.56 -11.46
N SER A 23 32.19 16.94 -10.81
CA SER A 23 32.52 15.52 -10.98
C SER A 23 31.82 14.65 -9.95
N CYS A 24 31.53 13.41 -10.33
CA CYS A 24 30.97 12.43 -9.41
C CYS A 24 31.94 12.04 -8.30
N PRO A 25 31.44 11.60 -7.14
CA PRO A 25 32.25 11.03 -6.07
C PRO A 25 33.11 9.86 -6.56
N GLU A 26 34.22 9.61 -5.85
CA GLU A 26 35.17 8.55 -6.18
C GLU A 26 34.46 7.19 -6.34
N GLY A 27 34.77 6.47 -7.43
CA GLY A 27 34.16 5.19 -7.76
C GLY A 27 32.84 5.27 -8.54
N GLN A 28 32.36 6.48 -8.88
CA GLN A 28 31.13 6.67 -9.67
C GLN A 28 31.39 7.22 -11.07
N CYS A 29 30.51 6.86 -11.99
CA CYS A 29 30.49 7.27 -13.39
C CYS A 29 29.47 8.39 -13.59
N CYS A 30 29.76 9.28 -14.54
CA CYS A 30 28.84 10.34 -14.94
C CYS A 30 28.11 9.92 -16.22
N SER A 31 26.81 9.65 -16.13
CA SER A 31 26.02 9.22 -17.30
C SER A 31 25.92 10.32 -18.36
N GLN A 32 25.52 9.96 -19.59
CA GLN A 32 25.22 10.93 -20.65
C GLN A 32 24.13 11.94 -20.27
N TYR A 33 23.30 11.61 -19.28
CA TYR A 33 22.23 12.46 -18.78
C TYR A 33 22.66 13.36 -17.60
N GLY A 34 23.94 13.32 -17.22
CA GLY A 34 24.47 14.17 -16.15
C GLY A 34 24.13 13.69 -14.75
N TYR A 35 24.11 12.37 -14.53
CA TYR A 35 23.88 11.77 -13.20
C TYR A 35 25.02 10.84 -12.78
N CYS A 36 25.30 10.83 -11.48
CA CYS A 36 26.31 9.98 -10.87
C CYS A 36 25.76 8.61 -10.50
N GLY A 37 26.46 7.54 -10.86
CA GLY A 37 26.10 6.18 -10.48
C GLY A 37 27.15 5.14 -10.87
N VAL A 38 26.95 3.90 -10.44
CA VAL A 38 27.91 2.79 -10.64
C VAL A 38 27.39 1.69 -11.57
N SER A 39 26.16 1.81 -12.09
CA SER A 39 25.58 0.81 -12.99
C SER A 39 26.18 0.92 -14.39
N SER A 40 25.98 -0.11 -15.21
CA SER A 40 26.32 -0.10 -16.64
C SER A 40 25.75 1.13 -17.34
N ASP A 41 24.53 1.56 -17.00
CA ASP A 41 23.85 2.69 -17.64
C ASP A 41 24.53 4.04 -17.35
N HIS A 42 25.31 4.10 -16.27
CA HIS A 42 26.10 5.28 -15.91
C HIS A 42 27.54 5.18 -16.44
N CYS A 43 28.08 3.96 -16.50
CA CYS A 43 29.51 3.72 -16.77
C CYS A 43 29.84 3.33 -18.21
N THR A 44 28.84 3.03 -19.06
CA THR A 44 29.04 2.54 -20.43
C THR A 44 28.73 3.63 -21.48
N THR A 45 27.81 3.40 -22.41
CA THR A 45 27.57 4.26 -23.58
C THR A 45 27.19 5.68 -23.16
N GLY A 46 27.98 6.65 -23.62
CA GLY A 46 27.74 8.08 -23.37
C GLY A 46 28.23 8.59 -22.01
N CYS A 47 28.96 7.79 -21.23
CA CYS A 47 29.55 8.26 -19.99
C CYS A 47 30.53 9.43 -20.22
N GLN A 48 30.40 10.48 -19.40
CA GLN A 48 31.18 11.71 -19.48
C GLN A 48 32.46 11.60 -18.64
N SER A 49 33.57 11.19 -19.27
CA SER A 49 34.83 10.88 -18.57
C SER A 49 35.50 12.08 -17.89
N SER A 50 35.18 13.30 -18.32
CA SER A 50 35.61 14.54 -17.65
C SER A 50 34.98 14.74 -16.26
N PHE A 51 33.90 14.00 -15.95
CA PHE A 51 33.10 14.17 -14.73
C PHE A 51 32.81 12.86 -13.99
N GLY A 52 33.39 11.72 -14.41
CA GLY A 52 33.21 10.43 -13.72
C GLY A 52 34.08 9.31 -14.32
N GLN A 53 34.13 8.16 -13.64
CA GLN A 53 35.04 7.04 -13.98
C GLN A 53 34.44 6.09 -15.05
N CYS A 54 34.40 6.51 -16.30
CA CYS A 54 33.82 5.71 -17.40
C CYS A 54 34.60 4.42 -17.69
N GLY A 55 33.89 3.35 -18.05
CA GLY A 55 34.48 2.08 -18.48
C GLY A 55 34.87 1.11 -17.36
N SER A 56 34.67 1.46 -16.09
CA SER A 56 34.97 0.58 -14.95
C SER A 56 33.71 0.17 -14.18
N THR A 57 33.12 -0.99 -14.51
CA THR A 57 32.22 -1.68 -13.57
C THR A 57 33.08 -2.38 -12.52
N THR A 58 33.48 -1.70 -11.45
CA THR A 58 34.23 -2.35 -10.37
C THR A 58 33.32 -3.30 -9.58
N ASN A 59 33.23 -4.54 -10.05
CA ASN A 59 32.84 -5.69 -9.25
C ASN A 59 33.93 -5.96 -8.20
N LYS A 60 33.89 -5.27 -7.05
CA LYS A 60 34.71 -5.67 -5.90
C LYS A 60 33.96 -6.74 -5.10
N LYS A 61 34.14 -7.99 -5.55
CA LYS A 61 33.86 -9.21 -4.79
C LYS A 61 34.75 -9.23 -3.54
N THR A 62 34.18 -9.00 -2.36
CA THR A 62 34.82 -9.40 -1.10
C THR A 62 34.09 -10.62 -0.54
N SER A 63 34.71 -11.77 -0.78
CA SER A 63 34.46 -13.04 -0.10
C SER A 63 34.72 -12.89 1.40
N VAL A 64 33.72 -13.11 2.24
CA VAL A 64 33.94 -13.37 3.68
C VAL A 64 33.61 -14.83 3.96
N LYS A 65 34.67 -15.50 4.41
CA LYS A 65 34.80 -16.90 4.79
C LYS A 65 33.88 -17.22 5.97
N LYS A 66 33.13 -18.32 5.85
CA LYS A 66 32.30 -18.91 6.89
C LYS A 66 33.19 -19.34 8.06
N THR A 67 32.99 -18.72 9.23
CA THR A 67 33.55 -19.21 10.50
C THR A 67 32.43 -19.29 11.50
N THR A 68 32.12 -20.52 11.91
CA THR A 68 31.19 -20.85 12.98
C THR A 68 31.83 -20.46 14.31
N ALA A 69 31.27 -19.45 14.99
CA ALA A 69 31.63 -19.12 16.36
C ALA A 69 30.35 -18.83 17.16
N THR A 70 29.96 -19.82 17.96
CA THR A 70 28.92 -19.73 18.97
C THR A 70 29.43 -18.81 20.08
N THR A 71 28.81 -17.65 20.29
CA THR A 71 29.01 -16.88 21.51
C THR A 71 27.75 -16.11 21.90
N LYS A 72 27.32 -16.41 23.13
CA LYS A 72 26.22 -15.89 23.93
C LYS A 72 25.71 -14.48 23.59
N MET A 73 24.38 -14.36 23.61
CA MET A 73 23.64 -13.11 23.81
C MET A 73 24.23 -12.35 25.01
N ALA A 74 24.80 -11.18 24.74
CA ALA A 74 25.13 -10.20 25.75
C ALA A 74 23.94 -9.24 25.91
N THR A 75 23.27 -9.39 27.04
CA THR A 75 22.29 -8.44 27.57
C THR A 75 23.03 -7.18 27.99
N THR A 76 22.95 -6.11 27.22
CA THR A 76 23.44 -4.78 27.60
C THR A 76 22.26 -3.82 27.80
N THR A 77 21.96 -3.63 29.08
CA THR A 77 21.29 -2.49 29.74
C THR A 77 20.86 -1.31 28.85
N LYS A 78 19.55 -1.18 28.63
CA LYS A 78 18.88 0.03 28.11
C LYS A 78 19.10 1.19 29.09
N LYS A 79 19.85 2.21 28.67
CA LYS A 79 19.75 3.55 29.27
C LYS A 79 18.45 4.17 28.78
N ALA A 80 17.54 4.49 29.69
CA ALA A 80 16.25 5.11 29.37
C ALA A 80 16.49 6.45 28.65
N THR A 81 16.18 6.50 27.36
CA THR A 81 16.19 7.71 26.55
C THR A 81 14.85 8.41 26.73
N VAL A 82 14.90 9.70 27.09
CA VAL A 82 13.73 10.56 27.12
C VAL A 82 13.14 10.62 25.71
N THR A 83 11.85 10.33 25.58
CA THR A 83 11.14 10.46 24.30
C THR A 83 10.90 11.95 24.03
N SER A 84 11.35 12.42 22.87
CA SER A 84 11.15 13.79 22.43
C SER A 84 9.68 14.10 22.21
N THR A 85 9.23 15.25 22.71
CA THR A 85 7.86 15.75 22.57
C THR A 85 7.74 16.96 21.64
N ASN A 86 8.87 17.50 21.15
CA ASN A 86 8.91 18.71 20.33
C ASN A 86 9.34 18.46 18.87
N GLY A 87 9.38 17.18 18.45
CA GLY A 87 9.75 16.78 17.09
C GLY A 87 11.24 16.85 16.77
N ARG A 88 12.09 17.17 17.75
CA ARG A 88 13.55 17.17 17.63
C ARG A 88 14.14 15.89 18.17
N CYS A 89 15.29 15.46 17.67
CA CYS A 89 15.98 14.27 18.18
C CYS A 89 17.49 14.45 18.15
N GLY A 90 18.18 13.61 18.89
CA GLY A 90 19.63 13.68 19.04
C GLY A 90 20.04 13.72 20.51
N THR A 91 21.33 13.91 20.74
CA THR A 91 21.94 13.91 22.08
C THR A 91 21.27 14.88 23.06
N GLU A 92 20.78 16.02 22.57
CA GLU A 92 20.15 17.06 23.39
C GLU A 92 18.63 16.89 23.55
N PHE A 93 17.96 16.24 22.59
CA PHE A 93 16.49 16.20 22.51
C PHE A 93 15.89 14.83 22.82
N GLY A 94 16.72 13.79 22.92
CA GLY A 94 16.27 12.43 23.17
C GLY A 94 15.88 11.68 21.90
N SER A 95 15.16 10.56 22.09
CA SER A 95 14.76 9.67 21.00
C SER A 95 13.41 10.08 20.41
N CYS A 96 13.24 9.84 19.12
CA CYS A 96 11.95 9.99 18.47
C CYS A 96 10.90 9.03 19.04
N PRO A 97 9.61 9.40 18.93
CA PRO A 97 8.52 8.48 19.20
C PRO A 97 8.67 7.17 18.42
N GLU A 98 8.05 6.11 18.94
CA GLU A 98 8.03 4.80 18.29
C GLU A 98 7.56 4.90 16.83
N GLY A 99 8.23 4.17 15.93
CA GLY A 99 7.94 4.20 14.49
C GLY A 99 8.58 5.35 13.71
N GLN A 100 9.28 6.29 14.37
CA GLN A 100 9.92 7.43 13.71
C GLN A 100 11.46 7.32 13.67
N CYS A 101 12.02 7.93 12.64
CA CYS A 101 13.44 8.04 12.40
C CYS A 101 13.96 9.41 12.83
N CYS A 102 15.21 9.45 13.26
CA CYS A 102 15.89 10.70 13.57
C CYS A 102 16.78 11.11 12.40
N SER A 103 16.44 12.19 11.68
CA SER A 103 17.22 12.64 10.52
C SER A 103 18.62 13.12 10.92
N GLN A 104 19.51 13.25 9.94
CA GLN A 104 20.84 13.88 10.14
C GLN A 104 20.76 15.32 10.66
N TYR A 105 19.62 15.98 10.50
CA TYR A 105 19.39 17.35 10.93
C TYR A 105 18.76 17.43 12.33
N GLY A 106 18.57 16.30 13.01
CA GLY A 106 18.04 16.25 14.38
C GLY A 106 16.53 16.44 14.45
N TYR A 107 15.78 15.94 13.46
CA TYR A 107 14.32 15.97 13.43
C TYR A 107 13.73 14.57 13.37
N CYS A 108 12.59 14.38 14.04
CA CYS A 108 11.82 13.16 13.98
C CYS A 108 10.90 13.15 12.76
N GLY A 109 10.86 12.03 12.05
CA GLY A 109 9.95 11.83 10.92
C GLY A 109 10.04 10.44 10.33
N VAL A 110 9.15 10.15 9.38
CA VAL A 110 9.00 8.82 8.76
C VAL A 110 9.38 8.80 7.28
N SER A 111 9.75 9.95 6.70
CA SER A 111 10.13 10.01 5.29
C SER A 111 11.52 9.44 5.04
N SER A 112 11.85 9.15 3.79
CA SER A 112 13.20 8.76 3.38
C SER A 112 14.27 9.73 3.87
N ASP A 113 13.98 11.03 3.90
CA ASP A 113 14.93 12.06 4.33
C ASP A 113 15.27 11.96 5.83
N HIS A 114 14.40 11.31 6.60
CA HIS A 114 14.58 11.05 8.02
C HIS A 114 15.16 9.67 8.27
N CYS A 115 14.75 8.67 7.49
CA CYS A 115 15.03 7.25 7.74
C CYS A 115 16.23 6.67 6.98
N THR A 116 16.72 7.37 5.94
CA THR A 116 17.80 6.88 5.08
C THR A 116 19.13 7.55 5.42
N THR A 117 19.69 8.34 4.50
CA THR A 117 21.05 8.88 4.59
C THR A 117 21.19 9.80 5.79
N GLY A 118 22.13 9.43 6.67
CA GLY A 118 22.47 10.20 7.87
C GLY A 118 21.45 10.08 9.02
N CYS A 119 20.52 9.11 8.95
CA CYS A 119 19.65 8.81 10.07
C CYS A 119 20.46 8.40 11.33
N GLN A 120 20.11 8.97 12.49
CA GLN A 120 20.77 8.75 13.77
C GLN A 120 20.11 7.59 14.54
N SER A 121 20.64 6.37 14.39
CA SER A 121 20.01 5.13 14.91
C SER A 121 19.95 5.03 16.43
N SER A 122 20.75 5.82 17.14
CA SER A 122 20.67 5.94 18.60
C SER A 122 19.43 6.72 19.08
N PHE A 123 18.77 7.46 18.18
CA PHE A 123 17.65 8.34 18.49
C PHE A 123 16.41 8.10 17.62
N GLY A 124 16.41 7.09 16.75
CA GLY A 124 15.25 6.74 15.91
C GLY A 124 15.48 5.44 15.13
N GLN A 125 14.45 4.95 14.46
CA GLN A 125 14.47 3.66 13.76
C GLN A 125 15.06 3.78 12.34
N CYS A 126 16.39 3.89 12.23
CA CYS A 126 17.07 4.05 10.94
C CYS A 126 17.12 2.76 10.11
N GLY A 127 17.00 2.89 8.79
CA GLY A 127 16.97 1.73 7.88
C GLY A 127 15.70 0.87 7.99
N ALA A 128 14.92 1.02 9.07
CA ALA A 128 13.52 0.69 9.10
C ALA A 128 12.75 1.78 8.35
N ILE A 129 12.85 1.76 7.02
CA ILE A 129 11.68 2.12 6.24
C ILE A 129 10.69 1.00 6.60
N SER A 130 9.88 1.18 7.66
CA SER A 130 8.56 0.55 7.63
C SER A 130 8.02 0.94 6.27
N SER A 131 7.78 -0.08 5.44
CA SER A 131 7.60 -0.01 4.00
C SER A 131 6.41 0.88 3.62
N SER A 132 6.53 2.17 3.83
CA SER A 132 5.74 3.19 3.17
C SER A 132 6.32 3.35 1.77
N THR A 133 6.21 2.28 0.97
CA THR A 133 5.65 2.54 -0.35
C THR A 133 4.35 3.29 -0.05
N GLY A 134 4.33 4.60 -0.30
CA GLY A 134 3.12 5.41 -0.07
C GLY A 134 1.91 4.66 -0.61
N LEU A 135 0.77 4.79 0.09
CA LEU A 135 -0.47 4.09 -0.27
C LEU A 135 -0.66 4.09 -1.79
N LYS A 136 -0.79 2.90 -2.36
CA LYS A 136 -1.05 2.73 -3.78
C LYS A 136 -2.52 2.42 -4.02
N TYR A 137 -2.99 2.87 -5.17
CA TYR A 137 -4.29 2.49 -5.71
C TYR A 137 -4.12 1.26 -6.61
N TYR A 138 -4.98 0.26 -6.43
CA TYR A 138 -4.99 -0.96 -7.22
C TYR A 138 -6.36 -1.17 -7.84
N ASP A 139 -6.41 -1.41 -9.15
CA ASP A 139 -7.63 -1.71 -9.89
C ASP A 139 -7.71 -3.18 -10.34
N SER A 140 -6.66 -3.96 -10.10
CA SER A 140 -6.52 -5.33 -10.62
C SER A 140 -5.57 -6.17 -9.77
N CYS A 141 -5.75 -7.50 -9.80
CA CYS A 141 -4.80 -8.41 -9.18
C CYS A 141 -3.45 -8.43 -9.91
N ILE A 142 -2.41 -8.86 -9.21
CA ILE A 142 -1.05 -8.94 -9.77
C ILE A 142 -0.94 -10.10 -10.77
N ASN A 143 -1.51 -11.26 -10.41
CA ASN A 143 -1.34 -12.49 -11.16
C ASN A 143 -2.43 -12.69 -12.20
N LYS A 144 -2.05 -13.13 -13.41
CA LYS A 144 -3.01 -13.47 -14.47
C LYS A 144 -4.01 -14.53 -13.98
N LYS A 145 -5.26 -14.43 -14.44
CA LYS A 145 -6.36 -15.32 -14.05
C LYS A 145 -6.70 -15.36 -12.56
N HIS A 146 -6.10 -14.50 -11.74
CA HIS A 146 -6.65 -14.21 -10.41
C HIS A 146 -7.91 -13.34 -10.58
N TRP A 147 -8.89 -13.62 -9.74
CA TRP A 147 -10.12 -12.86 -9.63
C TRP A 147 -10.45 -12.62 -8.17
N ALA A 148 -10.44 -11.35 -7.77
CA ALA A 148 -10.95 -10.90 -6.48
C ALA A 148 -12.41 -10.46 -6.65
N LEU A 149 -13.32 -11.22 -6.04
CA LEU A 149 -14.73 -10.87 -5.90
C LEU A 149 -14.88 -9.88 -4.73
N THR A 150 -15.46 -8.71 -4.97
CA THR A 150 -15.64 -7.70 -3.93
C THR A 150 -17.08 -7.19 -3.86
N PHE A 151 -17.51 -6.81 -2.66
CA PHE A 151 -18.82 -6.22 -2.40
C PHE A 151 -18.69 -4.98 -1.50
N ASP A 152 -19.37 -3.90 -1.88
CA ASP A 152 -19.38 -2.62 -1.19
C ASP A 152 -20.69 -2.37 -0.43
N ASP A 153 -20.69 -1.32 0.39
CA ASP A 153 -21.82 -0.74 1.13
C ASP A 153 -22.38 -1.55 2.29
N GLY A 154 -21.96 -2.81 2.46
CA GLY A 154 -22.36 -3.64 3.58
C GLY A 154 -21.93 -3.08 4.96
N PRO A 155 -22.31 -3.72 6.08
CA PRO A 155 -23.15 -4.91 6.13
C PRO A 155 -24.61 -4.60 5.76
N TYR A 156 -25.31 -5.56 5.17
CA TYR A 156 -26.71 -5.44 4.78
C TYR A 156 -27.54 -6.67 5.14
N ASP A 157 -28.87 -6.54 5.05
CA ASP A 157 -29.83 -7.55 5.47
C ASP A 157 -29.69 -8.91 4.78
N TYR A 158 -29.15 -8.93 3.56
CA TYR A 158 -29.00 -10.12 2.73
C TYR A 158 -27.61 -10.77 2.82
N ASP A 159 -26.69 -10.20 3.60
CA ASP A 159 -25.30 -10.68 3.65
C ASP A 159 -25.18 -12.09 4.21
N MET A 160 -26.05 -12.49 5.14
CA MET A 160 -26.04 -13.86 5.66
C MET A 160 -26.37 -14.88 4.56
N ASP A 161 -27.35 -14.58 3.70
CA ASP A 161 -27.69 -15.43 2.56
C ASP A 161 -26.55 -15.44 1.52
N LEU A 162 -25.91 -14.29 1.28
CA LEU A 162 -24.75 -14.18 0.37
C LEU A 162 -23.57 -15.01 0.89
N LEU A 163 -23.26 -14.93 2.19
CA LEU A 163 -22.20 -15.71 2.82
C LEU A 163 -22.46 -17.22 2.71
N ASP A 164 -23.70 -17.66 2.86
CA ASP A 164 -24.07 -19.07 2.66
C ASP A 164 -23.90 -19.51 1.20
N LEU A 165 -24.25 -18.65 0.22
CA LEU A 165 -23.97 -18.88 -1.20
C LEU A 165 -22.48 -18.99 -1.49
N LEU A 166 -21.67 -18.05 -1.00
CA LEU A 166 -20.21 -18.04 -1.18
C LEU A 166 -19.57 -19.29 -0.60
N LYS A 167 -20.00 -19.70 0.60
CA LYS A 167 -19.56 -20.95 1.23
C LYS A 167 -19.95 -22.17 0.42
N LYS A 168 -21.21 -22.25 -0.06
CA LYS A 168 -21.68 -23.33 -0.94
C LYS A 168 -20.88 -23.42 -2.23
N LYS A 169 -20.50 -22.27 -2.79
CA LYS A 169 -19.68 -22.18 -4.01
C LYS A 169 -18.18 -22.35 -3.73
N GLY A 170 -17.73 -22.41 -2.48
CA GLY A 170 -16.31 -22.52 -2.15
C GLY A 170 -15.50 -21.31 -2.64
N VAL A 171 -16.06 -20.11 -2.54
CA VAL A 171 -15.46 -18.85 -2.99
C VAL A 171 -15.26 -17.94 -1.78
N LYS A 172 -14.16 -17.20 -1.76
CA LYS A 172 -13.94 -16.11 -0.80
C LYS A 172 -14.06 -14.77 -1.51
N ALA A 173 -14.54 -13.77 -0.79
CA ALA A 173 -14.71 -12.41 -1.25
C ALA A 173 -14.03 -11.43 -0.28
N THR A 174 -13.96 -10.17 -0.71
CA THR A 174 -13.58 -9.04 0.14
C THR A 174 -14.77 -8.10 0.27
N PHE A 175 -15.18 -7.79 1.49
CA PHE A 175 -16.30 -6.90 1.79
C PHE A 175 -15.75 -5.56 2.24
N PHE A 176 -16.00 -4.50 1.47
CA PHE A 176 -15.72 -3.14 1.86
C PHE A 176 -16.95 -2.58 2.56
N ILE A 177 -16.88 -2.52 3.89
CA ILE A 177 -18.05 -2.20 4.72
C ILE A 177 -18.03 -0.76 5.23
N ASN A 178 -19.22 -0.24 5.55
CA ASN A 178 -19.42 1.04 6.21
C ASN A 178 -19.78 0.89 7.69
N GLY A 179 -19.70 2.01 8.41
CA GLY A 179 -20.11 2.11 9.81
C GLY A 179 -21.56 2.55 10.00
N ALA A 180 -21.99 3.58 9.27
CA ALA A 180 -23.31 4.18 9.33
C ALA A 180 -23.75 4.60 7.92
N ASN A 181 -24.05 3.59 7.09
CA ASN A 181 -24.60 3.77 5.75
C ASN A 181 -25.95 3.04 5.67
N VAL A 182 -25.97 1.85 5.04
CA VAL A 182 -27.20 1.06 4.82
C VAL A 182 -27.67 0.32 6.08
N MET A 183 -26.74 0.02 6.98
CA MET A 183 -26.97 -0.56 8.30
C MET A 183 -26.05 0.14 9.31
N ASP A 184 -26.55 0.42 10.50
CA ASP A 184 -25.70 0.86 11.60
C ASP A 184 -24.89 -0.34 12.13
N ILE A 185 -23.56 -0.22 12.04
CA ILE A 185 -22.59 -1.23 12.48
C ILE A 185 -22.73 -1.59 13.95
N LYS A 186 -23.32 -0.70 14.77
CA LYS A 186 -23.53 -0.91 16.21
C LYS A 186 -24.57 -1.97 16.52
N THR A 187 -25.42 -2.33 15.54
CA THR A 187 -26.49 -3.30 15.74
C THR A 187 -25.94 -4.72 15.95
N THR A 188 -26.68 -5.55 16.69
CA THR A 188 -26.33 -6.98 16.85
C THR A 188 -26.29 -7.71 15.51
N LYS A 189 -27.14 -7.31 14.55
CA LYS A 189 -27.18 -7.90 13.21
C LYS A 189 -25.89 -7.61 12.44
N ALA A 190 -25.46 -6.35 12.37
CA ALA A 190 -24.20 -5.97 11.74
C ALA A 190 -23.01 -6.69 12.37
N LYS A 191 -22.93 -6.71 13.71
CA LYS A 191 -21.90 -7.46 14.44
C LYS A 191 -21.86 -8.92 14.00
N ASN A 192 -23.01 -9.62 13.95
CA ASN A 192 -23.07 -11.02 13.59
C ASN A 192 -22.63 -11.27 12.14
N ILE A 193 -23.01 -10.39 11.21
CA ILE A 193 -22.59 -10.44 9.81
C ILE A 193 -21.06 -10.31 9.69
N ILE A 194 -20.48 -9.28 10.30
CA ILE A 194 -19.04 -9.00 10.24
C ILE A 194 -18.23 -10.15 10.86
N GLN A 195 -18.69 -10.68 11.99
CA GLN A 195 -18.06 -11.86 12.61
C GLN A 195 -18.14 -13.10 11.71
N ARG A 196 -19.25 -13.27 10.99
CA ARG A 196 -19.40 -14.39 10.04
C ARG A 196 -18.51 -14.21 8.81
N MET A 197 -18.37 -12.99 8.29
CA MET A 197 -17.45 -12.67 7.18
C MET A 197 -16.03 -13.14 7.52
N ASP A 198 -15.50 -12.72 8.68
CA ASP A 198 -14.16 -13.08 9.12
C ASP A 198 -14.02 -14.59 9.41
N LYS A 199 -14.99 -15.17 10.13
CA LYS A 199 -14.98 -16.61 10.47
C LYS A 199 -15.00 -17.51 9.25
N ASP A 200 -15.73 -17.12 8.21
CA ASP A 200 -15.79 -17.86 6.95
C ASP A 200 -14.56 -17.58 6.06
N GLY A 201 -13.57 -16.80 6.50
CA GLY A 201 -12.32 -16.56 5.80
C GLY A 201 -12.43 -15.54 4.66
N HIS A 202 -13.40 -14.63 4.74
CA HIS A 202 -13.46 -13.45 3.88
C HIS A 202 -12.62 -12.32 4.47
N ILE A 203 -12.26 -11.33 3.65
CA ILE A 203 -11.65 -10.10 4.14
C ILE A 203 -12.73 -9.08 4.45
N VAL A 204 -12.64 -8.47 5.62
CA VAL A 204 -13.43 -7.28 6.00
C VAL A 204 -12.54 -6.05 5.87
N ALA A 205 -12.84 -5.20 4.90
CA ALA A 205 -12.07 -4.00 4.56
C ALA A 205 -12.90 -2.72 4.77
N SER A 206 -12.23 -1.57 4.80
CA SER A 206 -12.90 -0.30 5.09
C SER A 206 -13.50 0.34 3.85
N HIS A 207 -14.73 0.83 3.95
CA HIS A 207 -15.37 1.67 2.93
C HIS A 207 -15.73 3.07 3.46
N THR A 208 -15.02 3.55 4.48
CA THR A 208 -15.36 4.75 5.31
C THR A 208 -16.54 4.53 6.25
N TRP A 209 -16.70 5.41 7.24
CA TRP A 209 -17.78 5.31 8.22
C TRP A 209 -19.14 5.60 7.58
N SER A 210 -19.29 6.74 6.91
CA SER A 210 -20.58 7.27 6.43
C SER A 210 -20.75 7.24 4.91
N HIS A 211 -19.85 6.55 4.18
CA HIS A 211 -19.80 6.57 2.72
C HIS A 211 -19.51 7.99 2.15
N ALA A 212 -18.66 8.74 2.84
CA ALA A 212 -18.26 10.09 2.46
C ALA A 212 -17.35 10.08 1.22
N ASP A 213 -17.56 11.06 0.33
CA ASP A 213 -16.62 11.33 -0.77
C ASP A 213 -15.32 11.91 -0.19
N ILE A 214 -14.28 11.08 -0.14
CA ILE A 214 -13.04 11.43 0.55
C ILE A 214 -12.27 12.55 -0.13
N ALA A 215 -12.58 12.87 -1.40
CA ALA A 215 -12.00 14.00 -2.11
C ALA A 215 -12.61 15.35 -1.72
N LYS A 216 -13.77 15.33 -1.03
CA LYS A 216 -14.54 16.54 -0.66
C LYS A 216 -14.49 16.87 0.83
N ILE A 217 -13.91 16.01 1.64
CA ILE A 217 -13.81 16.20 3.09
C ILE A 217 -12.41 16.65 3.51
N SER A 218 -12.30 17.27 4.68
CA SER A 218 -11.03 17.65 5.27
C SER A 218 -10.20 16.43 5.70
N LYS A 219 -8.89 16.62 5.87
CA LYS A 219 -7.99 15.58 6.43
C LYS A 219 -8.49 15.05 7.77
N SER A 220 -8.98 15.92 8.66
CA SER A 220 -9.53 15.52 9.97
C SER A 220 -10.79 14.67 9.84
N GLU A 221 -11.66 14.98 8.89
CA GLU A 221 -12.85 14.19 8.61
C GLU A 221 -12.48 12.84 7.99
N LEU A 222 -11.53 12.79 7.05
CA LEU A 222 -11.01 11.53 6.52
C LEU A 222 -10.46 10.64 7.64
N ILE A 223 -9.63 11.18 8.54
CA ILE A 223 -9.11 10.42 9.68
C ILE A 223 -10.26 9.86 10.51
N LYS A 224 -11.27 10.67 10.84
CA LYS A 224 -12.43 10.24 11.61
C LYS A 224 -13.23 9.14 10.91
N GLU A 225 -13.49 9.29 9.62
CA GLU A 225 -14.19 8.33 8.77
C GLU A 225 -13.50 6.95 8.79
N MET A 226 -12.16 6.93 8.75
CA MET A 226 -11.40 5.69 8.78
C MET A 226 -11.32 5.10 10.19
N THR A 227 -10.84 5.88 11.17
CA THR A 227 -10.54 5.33 12.51
C THR A 227 -11.79 4.91 13.26
N GLN A 228 -12.91 5.60 13.07
CA GLN A 228 -14.16 5.24 13.72
C GLN A 228 -14.67 3.88 13.25
N LEU A 229 -14.54 3.58 11.96
CA LEU A 229 -14.91 2.26 11.43
C LEU A 229 -13.92 1.18 11.90
N GLU A 230 -12.62 1.46 11.88
CA GLU A 230 -11.58 0.54 12.34
C GLU A 230 -11.80 0.07 13.77
N ASP A 231 -12.20 0.96 14.68
CA ASP A 231 -12.44 0.62 16.08
C ASP A 231 -13.58 -0.40 16.24
N TYR A 232 -14.63 -0.29 15.42
CA TYR A 232 -15.74 -1.26 15.43
C TYR A 232 -15.37 -2.59 14.79
N ILE A 233 -14.63 -2.58 13.68
CA ILE A 233 -14.13 -3.81 13.06
C ILE A 233 -13.20 -4.54 14.04
N TYR A 234 -12.25 -3.83 14.64
CA TYR A 234 -11.35 -4.39 15.66
C TYR A 234 -12.12 -4.95 16.85
N LYS A 235 -13.13 -4.24 17.35
CA LYS A 235 -13.99 -4.71 18.44
C LYS A 235 -14.69 -6.03 18.11
N TYR A 236 -15.04 -6.30 16.85
CA TYR A 236 -15.82 -7.47 16.46
C TYR A 236 -14.98 -8.68 16.06
N ILE A 237 -13.84 -8.46 15.41
CA ILE A 237 -13.01 -9.54 14.85
C ILE A 237 -11.54 -9.50 15.29
N GLY A 238 -11.14 -8.52 16.11
CA GLY A 238 -9.78 -8.40 16.64
C GLY A 238 -8.72 -7.98 15.62
N LYS A 239 -9.15 -7.46 14.46
CA LYS A 239 -8.28 -7.09 13.34
C LYS A 239 -8.61 -5.67 12.85
N LYS A 240 -7.61 -4.88 12.49
CA LYS A 240 -7.80 -3.57 11.86
C LYS A 240 -7.53 -3.67 10.37
N PRO A 241 -8.43 -3.20 9.48
CA PRO A 241 -8.20 -3.26 8.04
C PRO A 241 -6.94 -2.49 7.61
N ALA A 242 -6.15 -3.11 6.73
CA ALA A 242 -5.08 -2.45 6.00
C ALA A 242 -5.50 -2.07 4.56
N PHE A 243 -6.64 -2.59 4.09
CA PHE A 243 -7.24 -2.22 2.81
C PHE A 243 -8.45 -1.31 3.01
N MET A 244 -8.60 -0.34 2.11
CA MET A 244 -9.83 0.42 1.97
C MET A 244 -10.21 0.60 0.51
N ARG A 245 -11.50 0.78 0.24
CA ARG A 245 -11.98 1.30 -1.03
C ARG A 245 -12.57 2.68 -0.79
N PRO A 246 -12.15 3.72 -1.52
CA PRO A 246 -12.78 5.02 -1.39
C PRO A 246 -14.18 4.99 -2.03
N PRO A 247 -15.23 5.50 -1.36
CA PRO A 247 -16.53 5.73 -1.98
C PRO A 247 -16.37 6.45 -3.32
N TYR A 248 -17.11 5.99 -4.34
CA TYR A 248 -17.10 6.52 -5.70
C TYR A 248 -15.75 6.41 -6.45
N GLY A 249 -14.76 5.67 -5.92
CA GLY A 249 -13.39 5.70 -6.45
C GLY A 249 -12.68 7.03 -6.22
N SER A 250 -13.20 7.87 -5.32
CA SER A 250 -12.75 9.24 -5.14
C SER A 250 -11.36 9.34 -4.51
N GLY A 251 -10.63 10.40 -4.87
CA GLY A 251 -9.33 10.72 -4.27
C GLY A 251 -8.14 9.98 -4.87
N ASP A 252 -8.32 9.13 -5.89
CA ASP A 252 -7.20 8.55 -6.65
C ASP A 252 -6.27 9.64 -7.21
N GLY A 253 -4.96 9.39 -7.14
CA GLY A 253 -3.91 10.34 -7.49
C GLY A 253 -3.71 11.51 -6.51
N ASN A 254 -4.55 11.67 -5.48
CA ASN A 254 -4.37 12.73 -4.48
C ASN A 254 -3.32 12.33 -3.45
N VAL A 255 -2.13 12.92 -3.56
CA VAL A 255 -0.97 12.64 -2.69
C VAL A 255 -1.27 12.90 -1.20
N SER A 256 -2.09 13.89 -0.87
CA SER A 256 -2.44 14.21 0.53
C SER A 256 -3.35 13.15 1.14
N ILE A 257 -4.33 12.66 0.37
CA ILE A 257 -5.20 11.55 0.77
C ILE A 257 -4.39 10.27 0.90
N ALA A 258 -3.59 9.94 -0.12
CA ALA A 258 -2.72 8.75 -0.10
C ALA A 258 -1.77 8.76 1.11
N LYS A 259 -1.16 9.93 1.40
CA LYS A 259 -0.33 10.09 2.58
C LYS A 259 -1.13 9.92 3.87
N THR A 260 -2.32 10.52 3.98
CA THR A 260 -3.14 10.42 5.20
C THR A 260 -3.55 8.97 5.48
N LEU A 261 -3.98 8.23 4.46
CA LEU A 261 -4.32 6.81 4.58
C LEU A 261 -3.08 5.96 4.92
N GLY A 262 -1.93 6.24 4.29
CA GLY A 262 -0.66 5.59 4.62
C GLY A 262 -0.20 5.86 6.06
N ASP A 263 -0.32 7.10 6.53
CA ASP A 263 -0.03 7.50 7.93
C ASP A 263 -0.96 6.77 8.92
N LEU A 264 -2.18 6.40 8.51
CA LEU A 264 -3.11 5.57 9.29
C LEU A 264 -2.80 4.07 9.19
N GLY A 265 -1.80 3.65 8.41
CA GLY A 265 -1.38 2.26 8.24
C GLY A 265 -2.17 1.47 7.19
N TYR A 266 -2.91 2.14 6.29
CA TYR A 266 -3.45 1.46 5.11
C TYR A 266 -2.32 1.13 4.12
N SER A 267 -2.28 -0.12 3.66
CA SER A 267 -1.31 -0.62 2.68
C SER A 267 -1.79 -0.44 1.24
N ALA A 268 -3.11 -0.39 1.01
CA ALA A 268 -3.70 -0.20 -0.31
C ALA A 268 -5.06 0.49 -0.29
N ALA A 269 -5.29 1.36 -1.27
CA ALA A 269 -6.61 1.76 -1.72
C ALA A 269 -7.03 0.90 -2.92
N ILE A 270 -8.26 0.41 -2.90
CA ILE A 270 -8.74 -0.61 -3.84
C ILE A 270 -9.82 -0.02 -4.73
N LEU A 271 -9.53 0.09 -6.02
CA LEU A 271 -10.47 0.41 -7.09
C LEU A 271 -10.97 -0.89 -7.72
N TRP A 272 -11.28 -0.89 -9.02
CA TRP A 272 -11.75 -2.04 -9.77
C TRP A 272 -11.47 -1.84 -11.26
N ASN A 273 -11.31 -2.94 -11.98
CA ASN A 273 -11.20 -2.94 -13.45
C ASN A 273 -12.43 -3.55 -14.12
N VAL A 274 -13.29 -4.23 -13.37
CA VAL A 274 -14.59 -4.70 -13.83
C VAL A 274 -15.68 -4.18 -12.91
N ASP A 275 -16.46 -3.23 -13.41
CA ASP A 275 -17.68 -2.75 -12.77
C ASP A 275 -18.85 -3.57 -13.30
N THR A 276 -19.62 -4.24 -12.43
CA THR A 276 -20.81 -4.98 -12.84
C THR A 276 -21.97 -4.07 -13.22
N LEU A 277 -21.97 -2.81 -12.74
CA LEU A 277 -23.08 -1.86 -12.81
C LEU A 277 -24.40 -2.49 -12.32
N ASP A 278 -24.30 -3.31 -11.27
CA ASP A 278 -25.42 -3.97 -10.62
C ASP A 278 -26.46 -2.98 -10.09
N TRP A 279 -25.99 -1.86 -9.53
CA TRP A 279 -26.80 -0.76 -9.04
C TRP A 279 -27.62 -0.04 -10.12
N ASP A 280 -27.21 -0.10 -11.39
CA ASP A 280 -27.93 0.48 -12.53
C ASP A 280 -29.00 -0.47 -13.12
N GLN A 281 -29.21 -1.63 -12.48
CA GLN A 281 -30.31 -2.57 -12.75
C GLN A 281 -30.43 -3.05 -14.21
N ARG A 282 -29.31 -3.08 -14.96
CA ARG A 282 -29.24 -3.57 -16.35
C ARG A 282 -29.36 -5.09 -16.49
N GLY A 283 -29.34 -5.81 -15.37
CA GLY A 283 -29.48 -7.26 -15.30
C GLY A 283 -28.17 -8.03 -15.45
N VAL A 284 -28.24 -9.32 -15.16
CA VAL A 284 -27.08 -10.23 -15.06
C VAL A 284 -26.31 -10.33 -16.38
N ASP A 285 -26.99 -10.41 -17.52
CA ASP A 285 -26.33 -10.53 -18.82
C ASP A 285 -25.44 -9.32 -19.13
N TYR A 286 -25.88 -8.12 -18.74
CA TYR A 286 -25.07 -6.91 -18.86
C TYR A 286 -23.85 -6.99 -17.96
N ALA A 287 -24.02 -7.35 -16.69
CA ALA A 287 -22.89 -7.50 -15.75
C ALA A 287 -21.86 -8.49 -16.28
N LEU A 288 -22.29 -9.68 -16.73
CA LEU A 288 -21.41 -10.69 -17.32
C LEU A 288 -20.72 -10.21 -18.61
N SER A 289 -21.32 -9.29 -19.37
CA SER A 289 -20.68 -8.69 -20.53
C SER A 289 -19.46 -7.82 -20.19
N GLN A 290 -19.42 -7.26 -18.96
CA GLN A 290 -18.27 -6.45 -18.51
C GLN A 290 -17.04 -7.34 -18.29
N PHE A 291 -17.21 -8.53 -17.70
CA PHE A 291 -16.12 -9.50 -17.54
C PHE A 291 -15.52 -9.95 -18.86
N LYS A 292 -16.34 -10.13 -19.90
CA LYS A 292 -15.87 -10.57 -21.23
C LYS A 292 -14.81 -9.64 -21.81
N LYS A 293 -14.84 -8.33 -21.47
CA LYS A 293 -13.86 -7.33 -21.93
C LYS A 293 -12.45 -7.54 -21.35
N TYR A 294 -12.33 -8.32 -20.27
CA TYR A 294 -11.10 -8.54 -19.51
C TYR A 294 -10.63 -10.00 -19.51
N GLN A 295 -11.12 -10.81 -20.46
CA GLN A 295 -10.79 -12.23 -20.53
C GLN A 295 -9.26 -12.45 -20.60
N GLY A 296 -8.74 -13.26 -19.68
CA GLY A 296 -7.31 -13.57 -19.58
C GLY A 296 -6.48 -12.56 -18.76
N LYS A 297 -7.03 -11.38 -18.43
CA LYS A 297 -6.41 -10.40 -17.54
C LYS A 297 -6.75 -10.72 -16.07
N PRO A 298 -5.94 -10.27 -15.08
CA PRO A 298 -6.37 -10.25 -13.68
C PRO A 298 -7.64 -9.42 -13.50
N ILE A 299 -8.53 -9.83 -12.60
CA ILE A 299 -9.82 -9.16 -12.38
C ILE A 299 -10.00 -8.80 -10.91
N LEU A 300 -10.49 -7.59 -10.70
CA LEU A 300 -11.04 -7.10 -9.44
C LEU A 300 -12.44 -6.59 -9.75
N SER A 301 -13.48 -7.32 -9.33
CA SER A 301 -14.86 -6.98 -9.64
C SER A 301 -15.52 -6.15 -8.56
N LEU A 302 -16.21 -5.09 -8.96
CA LEU A 302 -17.06 -4.26 -8.11
C LEU A 302 -18.51 -4.76 -8.16
N ASN A 303 -19.04 -5.12 -7.00
CA ASN A 303 -20.46 -5.40 -6.74
C ASN A 303 -20.87 -4.66 -5.46
N HIS A 304 -22.17 -4.62 -5.16
CA HIS A 304 -22.69 -3.98 -3.96
C HIS A 304 -23.59 -4.94 -3.16
N ASN A 305 -23.46 -4.91 -1.84
CA ASN A 305 -24.39 -5.59 -0.92
C ASN A 305 -25.77 -4.91 -0.94
N TYR A 306 -25.82 -3.62 -1.30
CA TYR A 306 -27.02 -2.81 -1.32
C TYR A 306 -27.03 -1.79 -2.46
N TYR A 307 -28.22 -1.54 -3.02
CA TYR A 307 -28.55 -0.35 -3.80
C TYR A 307 -30.08 -0.19 -3.84
N GLY A 308 -30.56 0.97 -4.28
CA GLY A 308 -32.00 1.23 -4.40
C GLY A 308 -32.70 0.21 -5.30
N GLY A 309 -33.63 -0.59 -4.73
CA GLY A 309 -34.38 -1.62 -5.47
C GLY A 309 -33.69 -2.99 -5.57
N ILE A 310 -32.60 -3.20 -4.82
CA ILE A 310 -32.02 -4.53 -4.63
C ILE A 310 -33.03 -5.45 -3.92
N THR A 311 -33.04 -6.72 -4.31
CA THR A 311 -33.74 -7.78 -3.58
C THR A 311 -32.76 -8.90 -3.30
N LYS A 312 -33.07 -9.75 -2.31
CA LYS A 312 -32.24 -10.93 -2.02
C LYS A 312 -31.98 -11.76 -3.28
N ASN A 313 -33.01 -12.01 -4.09
CA ASN A 313 -32.87 -12.82 -5.29
C ASN A 313 -31.94 -12.16 -6.31
N LYS A 314 -32.02 -10.84 -6.53
CA LYS A 314 -31.13 -10.13 -7.46
C LYS A 314 -29.67 -10.23 -7.02
N LEU A 315 -29.40 -10.02 -5.72
CA LEU A 315 -28.04 -10.12 -5.16
C LEU A 315 -27.47 -11.53 -5.35
N LEU A 316 -28.22 -12.55 -4.93
CA LEU A 316 -27.76 -13.93 -4.99
C LEU A 316 -27.63 -14.44 -6.43
N GLU A 317 -28.55 -14.08 -7.31
CA GLU A 317 -28.52 -14.47 -8.72
C GLU A 317 -27.27 -13.90 -9.41
N LEU A 318 -27.00 -12.60 -9.26
CA LEU A 318 -25.81 -11.99 -9.86
C LEU A 318 -24.52 -12.63 -9.32
N ALA A 319 -24.39 -12.75 -7.99
CA ALA A 319 -23.21 -13.35 -7.37
C ALA A 319 -23.00 -14.81 -7.84
N GLU A 320 -24.06 -15.62 -7.90
CA GLU A 320 -23.98 -17.00 -8.40
C GLU A 320 -23.53 -17.05 -9.86
N LYS A 321 -24.10 -16.20 -10.71
CA LYS A 321 -23.80 -16.18 -12.16
C LYS A 321 -22.41 -15.65 -12.45
N GLU A 322 -21.93 -14.66 -11.71
CA GLU A 322 -20.54 -14.20 -11.77
C GLU A 322 -19.58 -15.33 -11.39
N ILE A 323 -19.80 -15.97 -10.24
CA ILE A 323 -18.96 -17.08 -9.77
C ILE A 323 -18.90 -18.21 -10.80
N ASP A 324 -20.05 -18.65 -11.31
CA ASP A 324 -20.12 -19.76 -12.25
C ASP A 324 -19.44 -19.38 -13.58
N TYR A 325 -19.63 -18.15 -14.05
CA TYR A 325 -18.96 -17.65 -15.25
C TYR A 325 -17.44 -17.61 -15.07
N MET A 326 -16.94 -17.01 -13.99
CA MET A 326 -15.51 -16.85 -13.73
C MET A 326 -14.79 -18.18 -13.60
N LYS A 327 -15.38 -19.13 -12.87
CA LYS A 327 -14.86 -20.50 -12.79
C LYS A 327 -14.83 -21.19 -14.15
N LYS A 328 -15.90 -21.06 -14.95
CA LYS A 328 -15.95 -21.60 -16.32
C LYS A 328 -14.87 -21.00 -17.22
N GLN A 329 -14.48 -19.74 -17.00
CA GLN A 329 -13.38 -19.09 -17.72
C GLN A 329 -11.98 -19.43 -17.17
N GLY A 330 -11.88 -20.35 -16.21
CA GLY A 330 -10.62 -20.80 -15.62
C GLY A 330 -9.95 -19.76 -14.72
N TYR A 331 -10.73 -18.87 -14.12
CA TYR A 331 -10.21 -17.95 -13.10
C TYR A 331 -10.13 -18.63 -11.73
N ILE A 332 -9.10 -18.24 -10.98
CA ILE A 332 -8.90 -18.63 -9.58
C ILE A 332 -9.48 -17.50 -8.73
N SER A 333 -10.50 -17.83 -7.94
CA SER A 333 -11.02 -16.91 -6.92
C SER A 333 -9.99 -16.78 -5.80
N VAL A 334 -9.66 -15.54 -5.46
CA VAL A 334 -8.68 -15.20 -4.43
C VAL A 334 -9.21 -14.10 -3.52
N THR A 335 -8.74 -14.05 -2.28
CA THR A 335 -8.93 -12.90 -1.39
C THR A 335 -8.04 -11.72 -1.80
N MET A 336 -8.32 -10.51 -1.31
CA MET A 336 -7.57 -9.31 -1.71
C MET A 336 -6.08 -9.35 -1.33
N ASP A 337 -5.73 -9.96 -0.20
CA ASP A 337 -4.34 -10.19 0.21
C ASP A 337 -3.59 -11.09 -0.78
N GLU A 338 -4.20 -12.19 -1.22
CA GLU A 338 -3.65 -13.07 -2.26
C GLU A 338 -3.62 -12.40 -3.65
N CYS A 339 -4.62 -11.57 -3.95
CA CYS A 339 -4.72 -10.80 -5.19
C CYS A 339 -3.56 -9.80 -5.34
N LEU A 340 -3.14 -9.17 -4.23
CA LEU A 340 -2.14 -8.09 -4.20
C LEU A 340 -0.80 -8.48 -3.57
N GLY A 341 -0.69 -9.64 -2.92
CA GLY A 341 0.50 -10.01 -2.14
C GLY A 341 0.78 -9.07 -0.98
N LEU A 342 -0.27 -8.54 -0.34
CA LEU A 342 -0.19 -7.59 0.78
C LEU A 342 -0.95 -8.12 1.99
N GLU A 343 -0.58 -7.69 3.20
CA GLU A 343 -1.33 -8.02 4.40
C GLU A 343 -2.68 -7.29 4.45
N ALA A 344 -3.77 -8.02 4.70
CA ALA A 344 -5.13 -7.48 4.77
C ALA A 344 -5.41 -6.65 6.03
N TYR A 345 -4.61 -6.83 7.07
CA TYR A 345 -4.81 -6.23 8.39
C TYR A 345 -3.51 -5.68 8.96
N LYS A 346 -3.60 -4.62 9.79
CA LYS A 346 -2.49 -3.87 10.40
C LYS A 346 -2.45 -3.98 11.92
#